data_AF-A0A3Q2DPG6-F1
#
_entry.id   AF-A0A3Q2DPG6-F1
#
_cell.length_a   1.000
_cell.length_b   1.000
_cell.length_c   1.000
_cell.angle_alpha   90.00
_cell.angle_beta   90.00
_cell.angle_gamma   90.00
#
_symmetry.space_group_name_H-M   'P 1'
#
loop_
_entity.id
_entity.type
_entity.pdbx_description
1 polymer ?
#
loop_
_entity_poly.entity_id
_entity_poly.type
_entity_poly.pdbx_seq_one_letter_code
_entity_poly.pdbx_strand_id
1 'polypeptide(L)'
;MRSVLKIQRSHKKCWTCNKELGTLLHALWDCPLIMPFWKAVLKKFEDWLSQPLPESTQFCLLGDKSLLPEGIPKVNDRLMMTGFLIAARITLRKWKSPQTGN
;
A
#
# COMPACT_ATOMS: atom_id res chain seq x y z
N MET A 1 -24.32 -27.66 -16.83
CA MET A 1 -22.92 -27.60 -16.35
C MET A 1 -22.49 -26.14 -16.29
N ARG A 2 -22.26 -25.58 -15.09
CA ARG A 2 -21.77 -24.20 -14.94
C ARG A 2 -20.26 -24.21 -15.17
N SER A 3 -19.84 -23.72 -16.33
CA SER A 3 -18.43 -23.54 -16.67
C SER A 3 -17.81 -22.56 -15.67
N VAL A 4 -17.00 -23.08 -14.73
CA VAL A 4 -16.17 -22.26 -13.86
C VAL A 4 -15.21 -21.50 -14.77
N LEU A 5 -15.33 -20.18 -14.82
CA LEU A 5 -14.36 -19.29 -15.47
C LEU A 5 -12.99 -19.55 -14.83
N LYS A 6 -12.17 -20.38 -15.46
CA LYS A 6 -10.74 -20.46 -15.16
C LYS A 6 -10.12 -19.14 -15.59
N ILE A 7 -10.05 -18.20 -14.65
CA ILE A 7 -9.16 -17.05 -14.78
C ILE A 7 -7.74 -17.62 -14.75
N GLN A 8 -7.21 -17.97 -15.93
CA GLN A 8 -5.80 -18.16 -16.15
C GLN A 8 -5.13 -16.80 -15.96
N ARG A 9 -4.81 -16.44 -14.72
CA ARG A 9 -3.88 -15.35 -14.43
C ARG A 9 -2.54 -15.84 -14.94
N SER A 10 -2.13 -15.43 -16.15
CA SER A 10 -0.72 -15.46 -16.51
C SER A 10 0.00 -14.74 -15.36
N HIS A 11 0.74 -15.49 -14.55
CA HIS A 11 1.40 -14.99 -13.34
C HIS A 11 2.56 -14.09 -13.78
N LYS A 12 2.22 -12.88 -14.24
CA LYS A 12 3.21 -11.88 -14.64
C LYS A 12 3.99 -11.50 -13.39
N LYS A 13 5.31 -11.42 -13.54
CA LYS A 13 6.18 -10.88 -12.50
C LYS A 13 5.70 -9.48 -12.13
N CYS A 14 5.95 -9.08 -10.88
CA CYS A 14 5.67 -7.72 -10.41
C CYS A 14 6.26 -6.72 -11.40
N TRP A 15 5.49 -5.76 -11.89
CA TRP A 15 6.03 -4.80 -12.86
C TRP A 15 7.10 -3.90 -12.23
N THR A 16 7.03 -3.69 -10.90
CA THR A 16 7.96 -2.82 -10.18
C THR A 16 9.32 -3.50 -10.04
N CYS A 17 9.39 -4.68 -9.43
CA CYS A 17 10.67 -5.35 -9.15
C CYS A 17 11.09 -6.36 -10.22
N ASN A 18 10.17 -6.83 -11.06
CA ASN A 18 10.36 -7.88 -12.06
C ASN A 18 11.02 -9.17 -11.52
N LYS A 19 10.92 -9.41 -10.21
CA LYS A 19 11.54 -10.54 -9.50
C LYS A 19 10.51 -11.55 -9.02
N GLU A 20 9.50 -11.08 -8.29
CA GLU A 20 8.48 -11.91 -7.65
C GLU A 20 7.16 -11.91 -8.42
N LEU A 21 6.21 -12.73 -7.97
CA LEU A 21 4.86 -12.75 -8.52
C LEU A 21 4.16 -11.40 -8.33
N GLY A 22 3.66 -10.82 -9.41
CA GLY A 22 2.93 -9.54 -9.39
C GLY A 22 1.51 -9.67 -8.88
N THR A 23 1.32 -10.03 -7.62
CA THR A 23 0.01 -9.91 -6.96
C THR A 23 -0.29 -8.45 -6.65
N LEU A 24 -1.57 -8.10 -6.48
CA LEU A 24 -1.98 -6.76 -6.06
C LEU A 24 -1.33 -6.38 -4.72
N LEU A 25 -1.32 -7.31 -3.77
CA LEU A 25 -0.74 -7.10 -2.44
C LEU A 25 0.77 -6.87 -2.51
N HIS A 26 1.49 -7.71 -3.25
CA HIS A 26 2.93 -7.53 -3.43
C HIS A 26 3.22 -6.17 -4.06
N ALA A 27 2.57 -5.85 -5.16
CA ALA A 27 2.77 -4.58 -5.84
C ALA A 27 2.37 -3.33 -5.04
N LEU A 28 1.39 -3.44 -4.14
CA LEU A 28 0.97 -2.34 -3.30
C LEU A 28 1.79 -2.23 -2.03
N TRP A 29 2.29 -3.33 -1.48
CA TRP A 29 2.91 -3.38 -0.16
C TRP A 29 4.21 -4.19 -0.20
N ASP A 30 4.15 -5.52 -0.30
CA ASP A 30 5.31 -6.40 -0.04
C ASP A 30 6.51 -6.19 -0.97
N CYS A 31 6.32 -5.52 -2.12
CA CYS A 31 7.37 -5.27 -3.08
C CYS A 31 8.50 -4.46 -2.43
N PRO A 32 9.76 -4.96 -2.45
CA PRO A 32 10.89 -4.26 -1.83
C PRO A 32 11.15 -2.86 -2.38
N LEU A 33 10.69 -2.56 -3.60
CA LEU A 33 10.81 -1.23 -4.21
C LEU A 33 9.69 -0.27 -3.80
N ILE A 34 8.59 -0.78 -3.25
CA ILE A 34 7.44 0.00 -2.78
C ILE A 34 7.49 0.20 -1.27
N MET A 35 8.07 -0.74 -0.50
CA MET A 35 8.20 -0.59 0.96
C MET A 35 8.91 0.71 1.40
N PRO A 36 9.98 1.19 0.75
CA PRO A 36 10.59 2.48 1.10
C PRO A 36 9.61 3.66 1.00
N PHE A 37 8.71 3.64 0.02
CA PHE A 37 7.66 4.66 -0.11
C PHE A 37 6.68 4.61 1.06
N TRP A 38 6.20 3.43 1.47
CA TRP A 38 5.30 3.30 2.61
C TRP A 38 5.95 3.69 3.93
N LYS A 39 7.22 3.33 4.14
CA LYS A 39 7.99 3.78 5.31
C LYS A 39 8.10 5.31 5.36
N ALA A 40 8.32 5.95 4.22
CA ALA A 40 8.35 7.42 4.15
C ALA A 40 6.97 8.04 4.43
N VAL A 41 5.88 7.43 3.94
CA VAL A 41 4.51 7.86 4.22
C VAL A 41 4.19 7.74 5.71
N LEU A 42 4.46 6.58 6.31
CA LEU A 42 4.25 6.33 7.74
C LEU A 42 5.04 7.32 8.58
N LYS A 43 6.34 7.46 8.33
CA LYS A 43 7.19 8.42 9.03
C LYS A 43 6.63 9.85 8.97
N LYS A 44 6.06 10.26 7.84
CA LYS A 44 5.45 11.59 7.71
C LYS A 44 4.25 11.78 8.63
N PHE A 45 3.43 10.75 8.81
CA PHE A 45 2.32 10.79 9.74
C PHE A 45 2.78 10.65 11.19
N GLU A 46 3.78 9.82 11.47
CA GLU A 46 4.38 9.71 12.80
C GLU A 46 4.97 11.04 13.27
N ASP A 47 5.73 11.72 12.40
CA ASP A 47 6.30 13.05 12.66
C ASP A 47 5.19 14.08 12.93
N TRP A 48 4.10 14.04 12.15
CA TRP A 48 2.98 14.97 12.30
C TRP A 48 2.16 14.72 13.57
N LEU A 49 1.96 13.45 13.94
CA LEU A 49 1.17 13.05 15.10
C LEU A 49 2.01 12.97 16.38
N SER A 50 3.34 12.99 16.27
CA SER A 50 4.29 12.75 17.36
C SER A 50 4.05 11.39 18.06
N GLN A 51 3.62 10.38 17.29
CA GLN A 51 3.31 9.04 17.79
C GLN A 51 3.66 7.96 16.75
N PRO A 52 4.14 6.78 17.17
CA PRO A 52 4.45 5.69 16.25
C PRO A 52 3.17 5.10 15.63
N LEU A 53 3.28 4.64 14.39
CA LEU A 53 2.19 4.03 13.64
C LEU A 53 2.56 2.60 13.22
N PRO A 54 1.58 1.69 13.13
CA PRO A 54 1.84 0.32 12.72
C PRO A 54 2.17 0.24 11.22
N GLU A 55 3.32 -0.35 10.89
CA GLU A 55 3.68 -0.78 9.53
C GLU A 55 2.86 -2.03 9.15
N SER A 56 1.55 -1.84 8.96
CA SER A 56 0.60 -2.91 8.65
C SER A 56 -0.20 -2.60 7.39
N THR A 57 -0.38 -3.62 6.55
CA THR A 57 -1.28 -3.57 5.40
C THR A 57 -2.73 -3.34 5.82
N GLN A 58 -3.18 -3.94 6.93
CA GLN A 58 -4.54 -3.73 7.44
C GLN A 58 -4.77 -2.26 7.79
N PHE A 59 -3.77 -1.64 8.41
CA PHE A 59 -3.84 -0.23 8.75
C PHE A 59 -3.71 0.68 7.51
N CYS A 60 -2.63 0.52 6.74
CA CYS A 60 -2.26 1.44 5.66
C CYS A 60 -3.06 1.25 4.37
N LEU A 61 -3.47 0.01 4.03
CA LEU A 61 -4.25 -0.24 2.81
C LEU A 61 -5.74 -0.38 3.08
N LEU A 62 -6.12 -1.00 4.21
CA LEU A 62 -7.53 -1.29 4.51
C LEU A 62 -8.16 -0.27 5.47
N GLY A 63 -7.36 0.59 6.12
CA GLY A 63 -7.86 1.58 7.07
C GLY A 63 -8.45 0.96 8.34
N ASP A 64 -7.93 -0.18 8.77
CA ASP A 64 -8.37 -0.86 10.00
C ASP A 64 -8.08 0.02 11.24
N LYS A 65 -9.12 0.69 11.73
CA LYS A 65 -9.03 1.60 12.87
C LYS A 65 -8.77 0.88 14.21
N SER A 66 -8.90 -0.45 14.29
CA SER A 66 -8.54 -1.19 15.51
C SER A 66 -7.04 -1.10 15.82
N LEU A 67 -6.22 -0.77 14.82
CA LEU A 67 -4.78 -0.59 14.94
C LEU A 67 -4.37 0.88 15.17
N LEU A 68 -5.34 1.81 15.26
CA LEU A 68 -5.06 3.22 15.49
C LEU A 68 -4.59 3.47 16.93
N PRO A 69 -3.50 4.22 17.16
CA PRO A 69 -3.10 4.61 18.50
C PRO A 69 -4.18 5.43 19.22
N GLU A 70 -4.28 5.24 20.52
CA GLU A 70 -5.19 6.03 21.36
C GLU A 70 -4.76 7.50 21.42
N GLY A 71 -5.73 8.40 21.60
CA GLY A 71 -5.49 9.84 21.74
C GLY A 71 -5.43 10.62 20.42
N ILE A 72 -5.51 9.96 19.26
CA ILE A 72 -5.59 10.62 17.96
C ILE A 72 -6.97 11.29 17.77
N PRO A 73 -7.04 12.62 17.53
CA PRO A 73 -8.30 13.29 17.22
C PRO A 73 -8.95 12.74 15.95
N LYS A 74 -10.28 12.62 15.92
CA LYS A 74 -11.03 12.09 14.75
C LYS A 74 -10.73 12.83 13.44
N VAL A 75 -10.48 14.14 13.50
CA VAL A 75 -10.10 14.92 12.31
C VAL A 75 -8.74 14.48 11.75
N ASN A 76 -7.79 14.16 12.64
CA ASN A 76 -6.47 13.66 12.26
C ASN A 76 -6.56 12.24 11.73
N ASP A 77 -7.41 11.39 12.32
CA ASP A 77 -7.68 10.03 11.81
C ASP A 77 -8.12 10.08 10.34
N ARG A 78 -9.02 11.01 10.01
CA ARG A 78 -9.61 11.08 8.67
C ARG A 78 -8.60 11.60 7.66
N LEU A 79 -7.79 12.58 8.06
CA LEU A 79 -6.74 13.12 7.21
C LEU A 79 -5.69 12.05 6.90
N MET A 80 -5.25 11.31 7.92
CA MET A 80 -4.28 10.22 7.76
C MET A 80 -4.82 9.11 6.84
N MET A 81 -6.04 8.64 7.08
CA MET A 81 -6.67 7.61 6.24
C MET A 81 -6.84 8.08 4.78
N THR A 82 -7.17 9.36 4.58
CA THR A 82 -7.22 9.95 3.24
C THR A 82 -5.84 9.97 2.58
N GLY A 83 -4.80 10.30 3.36
CA GLY A 83 -3.41 10.28 2.89
C GLY A 83 -2.94 8.88 2.48
N PHE A 84 -3.26 7.85 3.27
CA PHE A 84 -2.99 6.45 2.93
C PHE A 84 -3.70 6.02 1.64
N LEU A 85 -4.97 6.40 1.45
CA LEU A 85 -5.69 6.14 0.21
C LEU A 85 -5.03 6.82 -1.00
N ILE A 86 -4.54 8.06 -0.82
CA ILE A 86 -3.79 8.78 -1.85
C ILE A 86 -2.48 8.07 -2.15
N ALA A 87 -1.73 7.61 -1.12
CA ALA A 87 -0.50 6.88 -1.28
C ALA A 87 -0.71 5.58 -2.09
N ALA A 88 -1.73 4.80 -1.73
CA ALA A 88 -2.11 3.60 -2.49
C ALA A 88 -2.46 3.94 -3.96
N ARG A 89 -3.20 5.03 -4.20
CA ARG A 89 -3.52 5.50 -5.56
C ARG A 89 -2.28 5.93 -6.34
N ILE A 90 -1.29 6.55 -5.70
CA ILE A 90 -0.02 6.92 -6.34
C ILE A 90 0.72 5.65 -6.78
N THR A 91 0.82 4.65 -5.90
CA THR A 91 1.41 3.35 -6.24
C THR A 91 0.69 2.70 -7.43
N LEU A 92 -0.64 2.71 -7.45
CA LEU A 92 -1.44 2.19 -8.56
C LEU A 92 -1.31 3.01 -9.85
N ARG A 93 -1.08 4.33 -9.78
CA ARG A 93 -0.87 5.16 -10.98
C ARG A 93 0.49 4.89 -11.61
N LYS A 94 1.52 4.69 -10.79
CA LYS A 94 2.85 4.26 -11.24
C LYS A 94 2.85 2.78 -11.71
N TRP A 95 1.74 2.06 -11.55
CA TRP A 95 1.55 0.68 -12.03
C TRP A 95 1.73 0.51 -13.54
N LYS A 96 1.20 1.44 -14.32
CA LYS A 96 1.14 1.27 -15.78
C LYS A 96 2.39 1.75 -16.52
N SER A 97 3.39 2.28 -15.82
CA SER A 97 4.62 2.79 -16.43
C SER A 97 5.80 1.91 -16.00
N PRO A 98 6.52 1.27 -16.94
CA PRO A 98 7.76 0.57 -16.61
C PRO A 98 8.73 1.58 -16.01
N GLN A 99 9.20 1.33 -14.79
CA GLN A 99 10.28 2.12 -14.22
C GLN A 99 11.58 1.64 -14.87
N THR A 100 12.04 2.35 -15.89
CA THR A 100 13.38 2.17 -16.43
C THR A 100 14.35 2.60 -15.33
N GLY A 101 14.95 1.63 -14.64
CA GLY A 101 16.04 1.89 -13.71
C GLY A 101 17.23 2.43 -14.50
N ASN A 102 17.68 3.63 -14.15
CA ASN A 102 19.06 4.07 -14.35
C ASN A 102 19.87 3.67 -13.12
#